data_AF-A0A9D7HC83-F1
#
_entry.id   AF-A0A9D7HC83-F1
#
_cell.length_a   1.000
_cell.length_b   1.000
_cell.length_c   1.000
_cell.angle_alpha   90.00
_cell.angle_beta   90.00
_cell.angle_gamma   90.00
#
_symmetry.space_group_name_H-M   'P 1'
#
loop_
_entity.id
_entity.type
_entity.pdbx_description
1 polymer ?
#
loop_
_entity_poly.entity_id
_entity_poly.type
_entity_poly.pdbx_seq_one_letter_code
_entity_poly.pdbx_strand_id
1 'polypeptide(L)'
;MARGSLVVVGTGIKIANQCTIEARYQIETADIVFEVVGDQLARGFIQSLNANVVSLQHLYGGDRSRRETYDAMVETILDAVRSGKRVCAAFYGHPGVYVFPSHECVKRARGRV
;
A
#
# COMPACT_ATOMS: atom_id res chain seq x y z
N MET A 1 13.89 14.65 -13.54
CA MET A 1 13.40 13.42 -12.87
C MET A 1 11.88 13.46 -12.85
N ALA A 2 11.22 12.33 -13.11
CA ALA A 2 9.76 12.26 -13.02
C ALA A 2 9.31 12.48 -11.56
N ARG A 3 8.22 13.22 -11.36
CA ARG A 3 7.65 13.45 -10.03
C ARG A 3 6.87 12.21 -9.60
N GLY A 4 7.33 11.53 -8.56
CA GLY A 4 6.61 10.38 -8.00
C GLY A 4 5.26 10.77 -7.40
N SER A 5 4.38 9.79 -7.28
CA SER A 5 3.04 9.97 -6.73
C SER A 5 2.64 8.80 -5.85
N LEU A 6 1.77 9.05 -4.87
CA LEU A 6 1.21 8.04 -3.99
C LEU A 6 -0.31 8.06 -4.08
N VAL A 7 -0.91 6.89 -4.28
CA VAL A 7 -2.34 6.66 -4.04
C VAL A 7 -2.46 5.54 -3.00
N VAL A 8 -3.33 5.75 -2.00
CA VAL A 8 -3.61 4.73 -0.98
C VAL A 8 -5.04 4.24 -1.16
N VAL A 9 -5.22 2.92 -1.28
CA VAL A 9 -6.50 2.29 -1.60
C VAL A 9 -6.88 1.24 -0.57
N GLY A 10 -8.18 1.01 -0.44
CA GLY A 10 -8.74 -0.12 0.31
C GLY A 10 -9.15 -1.24 -0.62
N THR A 11 -8.93 -2.48 -0.21
CA THR A 11 -9.39 -3.65 -0.97
C THR A 11 -10.74 -4.18 -0.49
N GLY A 12 -11.34 -3.55 0.53
CA GLY A 12 -12.49 -4.10 1.24
C GLY A 12 -12.10 -5.28 2.15
N ILE A 13 -13.09 -5.84 2.85
CA ILE A 13 -12.91 -7.00 3.75
C ILE A 13 -13.09 -8.30 2.98
N LYS A 14 -14.08 -8.37 2.08
CA LYS A 14 -14.31 -9.52 1.19
C LYS A 14 -13.50 -9.34 -0.09
N ILE A 15 -12.58 -10.29 -0.30
CA ILE A 15 -11.64 -10.36 -1.41
C ILE A 15 -12.36 -10.13 -2.74
N ALA A 16 -11.78 -9.25 -3.58
CA ALA A 16 -12.24 -8.84 -4.91
C ALA A 16 -13.62 -8.16 -4.96
N ASN A 17 -14.63 -8.72 -4.30
CA ASN A 17 -16.02 -8.27 -4.32
C ASN A 17 -16.23 -6.87 -3.74
N GLN A 18 -15.38 -6.45 -2.82
CA GLN A 18 -15.46 -5.13 -2.17
C GLN A 18 -14.35 -4.18 -2.60
N CYS A 19 -13.49 -4.58 -3.54
CA CYS A 19 -12.54 -3.67 -4.14
C CYS A 19 -13.27 -2.79 -5.15
N THR A 20 -13.18 -1.47 -4.99
CA THR A 20 -13.85 -0.55 -5.92
C THR A 20 -13.17 -0.56 -7.29
N ILE A 21 -13.91 -0.19 -8.33
CA ILE A 21 -13.38 -0.08 -9.69
C ILE A 21 -12.19 0.90 -9.73
N GLU A 22 -12.30 2.02 -9.01
CA GLU A 22 -11.21 3.01 -8.91
C GLU A 22 -9.98 2.44 -8.18
N ALA A 23 -10.16 1.73 -7.07
CA ALA A 23 -9.05 1.09 -6.37
C ALA A 23 -8.32 0.08 -7.27
N ARG A 24 -9.09 -0.72 -8.02
CA ARG A 24 -8.54 -1.66 -9.01
C ARG A 24 -7.72 -0.94 -10.09
N TYR A 25 -8.26 0.14 -10.67
CA TYR A 25 -7.53 0.94 -11.68
C TYR A 25 -6.20 1.50 -11.14
N GLN A 26 -6.18 1.96 -9.89
CA GLN A 26 -4.96 2.47 -9.25
C GLN A 26 -3.93 1.37 -9.01
N ILE A 27 -4.37 0.15 -8.69
CA ILE A 27 -3.48 -1.03 -8.59
C ILE A 27 -2.91 -1.40 -9.97
N GLU A 28 -3.76 -1.49 -10.99
CA GLU A 28 -3.37 -1.90 -12.35
C GLU A 28 -2.37 -0.93 -13.00
N THR A 29 -2.48 0.36 -12.73
CA THR A 29 -1.68 1.41 -13.40
C THR A 29 -0.46 1.90 -12.62
N ALA A 30 -0.20 1.33 -11.44
CA ALA A 30 0.97 1.68 -10.62
C ALA A 30 2.25 1.03 -11.15
N ASP A 31 3.38 1.71 -10.98
CA ASP A 31 4.71 1.14 -11.26
C ASP A 31 5.09 0.09 -10.22
N ILE A 32 4.59 0.26 -8.98
CA ILE A 32 4.79 -0.66 -7.87
C ILE A 32 3.59 -0.60 -6.92
N VAL A 33 3.18 -1.77 -6.43
CA VAL A 33 2.11 -1.91 -5.43
C VAL A 33 2.71 -2.45 -4.14
N PHE A 34 2.50 -1.74 -3.03
CA PHE A 34 2.77 -2.26 -1.70
C PHE A 34 1.46 -2.73 -1.06
N GLU A 35 1.43 -3.92 -0.47
CA GLU A 35 0.20 -4.46 0.11
C GLU A 35 0.34 -4.91 1.57
N VAL A 36 -0.73 -4.71 2.34
CA VAL A 36 -1.00 -5.42 3.59
C VAL A 36 -2.45 -5.92 3.55
N VAL A 37 -2.64 -7.14 3.06
CA VAL A 37 -3.96 -7.81 3.02
C VAL A 37 -4.05 -9.02 3.93
N GLY A 38 -5.27 -9.46 4.26
CA GLY A 38 -5.52 -10.45 5.32
C GLY A 38 -5.09 -11.88 5.03
N ASP A 39 -4.99 -12.29 3.76
CA ASP A 39 -4.75 -13.69 3.39
C ASP A 39 -4.11 -13.85 1.99
N GLN A 40 -3.75 -15.08 1.64
CA GLN A 40 -3.07 -15.39 0.38
C GLN A 40 -3.96 -15.20 -0.86
N LEU A 41 -5.28 -15.38 -0.75
CA LEU A 41 -6.20 -15.19 -1.88
C LEU A 41 -6.34 -13.70 -2.19
N ALA A 42 -6.43 -12.85 -1.16
CA ALA A 42 -6.39 -11.40 -1.30
C ALA A 42 -5.09 -10.94 -1.99
N ARG A 43 -3.94 -11.52 -1.60
CA ARG A 43 -2.65 -11.23 -2.24
C ARG A 43 -2.64 -11.69 -3.70
N GLY A 44 -3.11 -12.90 -3.98
CA GLY A 44 -3.19 -13.43 -5.35
C GLY A 44 -4.07 -12.59 -6.25
N PHE A 45 -5.17 -12.03 -5.73
CA PHE A 45 -6.00 -11.07 -6.44
C PHE A 45 -5.19 -9.83 -6.84
N ILE A 46 -4.49 -9.18 -5.91
CA ILE A 46 -3.65 -8.00 -6.24
C ILE A 46 -2.56 -8.35 -7.26
N GLN A 47 -1.90 -9.51 -7.11
CA GLN A 47 -0.86 -9.99 -8.03
C GLN A 47 -1.41 -10.30 -9.44
N SER A 48 -2.69 -10.62 -9.57
CA SER A 48 -3.33 -10.76 -10.88
C SER A 48 -3.60 -9.41 -11.58
N LEU A 49 -3.56 -8.30 -10.83
CA LEU A 49 -3.79 -6.94 -11.34
C LEU A 49 -2.50 -6.22 -11.72
N ASN A 50 -1.40 -6.52 -11.02
CA ASN A 50 -0.11 -5.86 -11.24
C ASN A 50 1.04 -6.88 -11.09
N ALA A 51 2.01 -6.83 -12.00
CA ALA A 51 3.16 -7.74 -11.99
C ALA A 51 4.21 -7.39 -10.90
N ASN A 52 4.18 -6.17 -10.34
CA ASN A 52 5.15 -5.67 -9.37
C ASN A 52 4.50 -5.36 -8.02
N VAL A 53 4.27 -6.41 -7.24
CA VAL A 53 3.60 -6.34 -5.93
C VAL A 53 4.56 -6.78 -4.83
N VAL A 54 4.69 -5.97 -3.78
CA VAL A 54 5.51 -6.25 -2.61
C VAL A 54 4.62 -6.32 -1.37
N SER A 55 4.58 -7.48 -0.73
CA SER A 55 3.91 -7.63 0.55
C SER A 55 4.69 -6.95 1.66
N LEU A 56 4.07 -6.05 2.41
CA LEU A 56 4.66 -5.43 3.60
C LEU A 56 4.40 -6.24 4.88
N GLN A 57 3.63 -7.33 4.80
CA GLN A 57 3.39 -8.22 5.95
C GLN A 57 4.67 -8.77 6.57
N HIS A 58 5.74 -8.96 5.78
CA HIS A 58 7.03 -9.44 6.27
C HIS A 58 7.72 -8.48 7.26
N LEU A 59 7.28 -7.22 7.36
CA LEU A 59 7.80 -6.24 8.31
C LEU A 59 7.26 -6.45 9.73
N TYR A 60 6.25 -7.30 9.91
CA TYR A 60 5.85 -7.77 11.23
C TYR A 60 6.84 -8.80 11.76
N GLY A 61 7.22 -8.69 13.03
CA GLY A 61 8.09 -9.61 13.74
C GLY A 61 7.75 -9.65 15.22
N GLY A 62 8.05 -10.77 15.89
CA GLY A 62 7.73 -10.95 17.33
C GLY A 62 8.57 -10.06 18.26
N ASP A 63 9.69 -9.54 17.76
CA ASP A 63 10.67 -8.70 18.45
C ASP A 63 10.45 -7.19 18.22
N ARG A 64 9.42 -6.80 17.46
CA ARG A 64 9.17 -5.42 17.05
C ARG A 64 7.83 -4.91 17.53
N SER A 65 7.80 -3.64 17.95
CA SER A 65 6.54 -2.96 18.21
C SER A 65 5.78 -2.69 16.90
N ARG A 66 4.46 -2.57 17.00
CA ARG A 66 3.62 -2.20 15.84
C ARG A 66 4.01 -0.84 15.27
N ARG A 67 4.41 0.10 16.12
CA ARG A 67 4.88 1.44 15.73
C ARG A 67 6.10 1.34 14.81
N GLU A 68 7.12 0.59 15.21
CA GLU A 68 8.33 0.39 14.39
C GLU A 68 8.01 -0.30 13.06
N THR A 69 7.16 -1.32 13.06
CA THR A 69 6.69 -1.93 11.81
C THR A 69 5.99 -0.90 10.92
N TYR A 70 5.12 -0.06 11.47
CA TYR A 70 4.42 0.97 10.71
C TYR A 70 5.34 2.04 10.15
N ASP A 71 6.37 2.45 10.90
CA ASP A 71 7.39 3.38 10.41
C ASP A 71 8.18 2.76 9.25
N ALA A 72 8.58 1.49 9.37
CA ALA A 72 9.25 0.77 8.29
C ALA A 72 8.39 0.65 7.02
N MET A 73 7.08 0.40 7.18
CA MET A 73 6.12 0.41 6.06
C MET A 73 6.07 1.78 5.39
N VAL A 74 5.97 2.86 6.19
CA VAL A 74 5.90 4.23 5.69
C VAL A 74 7.14 4.60 4.89
N GLU A 75 8.34 4.33 5.41
CA GLU A 75 9.58 4.66 4.70
C GLU A 75 9.74 3.82 3.42
N THR A 76 9.41 2.52 3.46
CA THR A 76 9.44 1.67 2.25
C THR A 76 8.56 2.22 1.13
N ILE A 77 7.35 2.68 1.47
CA ILE A 77 6.42 3.28 0.51
C ILE A 77 6.96 4.61 -0.01
N LEU A 78 7.42 5.49 0.89
CA LEU A 78 7.87 6.84 0.52
C LEU A 78 9.19 6.83 -0.25
N ASP A 79 10.08 5.87 -0.02
CA ASP A 79 11.31 5.71 -0.81
C ASP A 79 11.02 5.40 -2.27
N ALA A 80 10.00 4.57 -2.54
CA ALA A 80 9.55 4.35 -3.90
C ALA A 80 8.97 5.63 -4.54
N VAL A 81 8.22 6.43 -3.78
CA VAL A 81 7.71 7.73 -4.24
C VAL A 81 8.87 8.70 -4.54
N ARG A 82 9.86 8.81 -3.64
CA ARG A 82 11.07 9.63 -3.81
C ARG A 82 11.89 9.20 -5.03
N SER A 83 11.88 7.91 -5.37
CA SER A 83 12.50 7.38 -6.59
C SER A 83 11.74 7.72 -7.89
N GLY A 84 10.64 8.47 -7.82
CA GLY A 84 9.89 8.94 -8.98
C GLY A 84 8.80 8.00 -9.48
N LYS A 85 8.47 6.94 -8.72
CA LYS A 85 7.47 5.94 -9.12
C LYS A 85 6.03 6.41 -8.84
N ARG A 86 5.10 5.90 -9.64
CA ARG A 86 3.67 5.86 -9.34
C ARG A 86 3.39 4.71 -8.38
N VAL A 87 3.26 5.03 -7.10
CA VAL A 87 3.09 4.04 -6.03
C VAL A 87 1.61 3.89 -5.67
N CYS A 88 1.13 2.64 -5.59
CA CYS A 88 -0.15 2.30 -4.98
C CYS A 88 0.10 1.53 -3.68
N ALA A 89 -0.43 2.02 -2.56
CA ALA A 89 -0.42 1.31 -1.28
C ALA A 89 -1.81 0.74 -0.98
N ALA A 90 -1.94 -0.57 -0.95
CA ALA A 90 -3.20 -1.28 -0.79
C ALA A 90 -3.30 -1.91 0.62
N PHE A 91 -4.36 -1.56 1.35
CA PHE A 91 -4.66 -2.12 2.67
C PHE A 91 -6.01 -2.83 2.66
N TYR A 92 -6.16 -3.93 3.41
CA TYR A 92 -7.48 -4.54 3.59
C TYR A 92 -8.47 -3.58 4.27
N GLY A 93 -9.76 -3.72 3.95
CA GLY A 93 -10.80 -2.83 4.47
C GLY A 93 -10.78 -1.45 3.80
N HIS A 94 -10.94 -0.41 4.62
CA HIS A 94 -10.90 0.99 4.20
C HIS A 94 -9.57 1.63 4.61
N PRO A 95 -8.83 2.30 3.70
CA PRO A 95 -7.45 2.72 3.97
C PRO A 95 -7.37 3.87 4.98
N GLY A 96 -8.48 4.53 5.29
CA GLY A 96 -8.56 5.57 6.31
C GLY A 96 -9.08 5.13 7.69
N VAL A 97 -9.51 3.86 7.86
CA VAL A 97 -10.17 3.39 9.09
C VAL A 97 -9.23 2.42 9.82
N TYR A 98 -8.65 2.87 10.93
CA TYR A 98 -7.69 2.09 11.75
C TYR A 98 -6.40 1.64 11.02
N VAL A 99 -5.91 2.42 10.06
CA VAL A 99 -4.66 2.13 9.32
C VAL A 99 -3.65 3.25 9.48
N PHE A 100 -2.73 3.12 10.44
CA PHE A 100 -1.72 4.14 10.69
C PHE A 100 -0.83 4.43 9.47
N PRO A 101 -0.22 3.41 8.79
CA PRO A 101 0.75 3.68 7.73
C PRO A 101 0.16 4.50 6.57
N SER A 102 -1.11 4.26 6.24
CA SER A 102 -1.85 5.00 5.22
C SER A 102 -1.87 6.51 5.49
N HIS A 103 -2.36 6.90 6.68
CA HIS A 103 -2.46 8.31 7.08
C HIS A 103 -1.10 9.01 7.07
N GLU A 104 -0.09 8.34 7.63
CA GLU A 104 1.24 8.92 7.75
C GLU A 104 1.95 9.05 6.40
N CYS A 105 1.79 8.08 5.48
CA CYS A 105 2.30 8.19 4.12
C CYS A 105 1.69 9.41 3.40
N VAL A 106 0.36 9.58 3.45
CA VAL A 106 -0.33 10.70 2.81
C VAL A 106 0.13 12.04 3.40
N LYS A 107 0.25 12.12 4.73
CA LYS A 107 0.72 13.31 5.43
C LYS A 107 2.14 13.69 4.99
N ARG A 108 3.09 12.75 5.01
CA ARG A 108 4.49 13.00 4.64
C ARG A 108 4.66 13.29 3.15
N ALA A 109 3.95 12.58 2.26
CA ALA A 109 4.00 12.82 0.83
C ALA A 109 3.50 14.21 0.44
N ARG A 110 2.49 14.74 1.14
CA ARG A 110 1.98 16.12 0.95
C ARG A 110 2.92 17.20 1.49
N GLY A 111 3.67 16.88 2.55
CA GLY A 111 4.63 17.78 3.21
C GLY A 111 5.89 18.12 2.41
N ARG A 112 6.01 17.61 1.17
CA ARG A 112 7.19 17.58 0.31
C ARG A 112 8.20 16.53 0.76
N VAL A 113 8.15 15.38 0.07
CA VAL A 113 9.28 14.46 -0.10
C VAL A 113 10.37 15.10 -0.95
#